data_AF-A0ABD1F0J0-F1
#
_entry.id   AF-A0ABD1F0J0-F1
#
_cell.length_a   1.000
_cell.length_b   1.000
_cell.length_c   1.000
_cell.angle_alpha   90.00
_cell.angle_beta   90.00
_cell.angle_gamma   90.00
#
_symmetry.space_group_name_H-M   'P 1'
#
loop_
_entity.id
_entity.type
_entity.pdbx_description
1 polymer ?
#
loop_
_entity_poly.entity_id
_entity_poly.type
_entity_poly.pdbx_seq_one_letter_code
_entity_poly.pdbx_strand_id
1 'polypeptide(L)'
;MSGNHVLKFFAVANFFKENPKQLERGENAYTSGHVKSMQLRKEVQPASLKGTVLASMKKTIYTVEVSIDLKEQAILSATCTCPRGQALCHHIAALLYYTHYNVSSTDVEQKWTIKAGSSSEIVKVIEELYGCGENKFMAMSGDISTEKIEEFKKNLGQTNVVGFSWLLKSNPEKPVPRFFNKY
;
A
#
# COMPACT_ATOMS: atom_id res chain seq x y z
N MET A 1 7.06 -12.29 -3.24
CA MET A 1 6.64 -10.95 -2.77
C MET A 1 5.56 -10.42 -3.69
N SER A 2 4.28 -10.58 -3.32
CA SER A 2 3.17 -10.01 -4.09
C SER A 2 2.92 -8.57 -3.62
N GLY A 3 3.61 -7.61 -4.22
CA GLY A 3 3.28 -6.20 -4.04
C GLY A 3 1.95 -5.90 -4.75
N ASN A 4 1.12 -5.05 -4.17
CA ASN A 4 -0.07 -4.53 -4.84
C ASN A 4 0.38 -3.45 -5.86
N HIS A 5 0.78 -3.91 -7.05
CA HIS A 5 1.19 -3.07 -8.16
C HIS A 5 -0.03 -2.52 -8.90
N VAL A 6 -0.02 -1.22 -9.25
CA VAL A 6 -1.15 -0.58 -9.97
C VAL A 6 -1.31 -1.14 -11.39
N LEU A 7 -0.19 -1.43 -12.03
CA LEU A 7 -0.12 -2.13 -13.30
C LEU A 7 0.48 -3.49 -13.04
N LYS A 8 -0.23 -4.57 -13.37
CA LYS A 8 0.30 -5.93 -13.24
C LYS A 8 1.28 -6.26 -14.37
N PHE A 9 2.35 -6.99 -14.05
CA PHE A 9 3.32 -7.42 -15.07
C PHE A 9 2.70 -8.25 -16.20
N PHE A 10 1.67 -9.05 -15.88
CA PHE A 10 0.91 -9.81 -16.89
C PHE A 10 0.36 -8.93 -18.02
N ALA A 11 -0.14 -7.74 -17.69
CA ALA A 11 -0.65 -6.80 -18.68
C ALA A 11 0.46 -6.29 -19.61
N VAL A 12 1.64 -6.00 -19.05
CA VAL A 12 2.83 -5.58 -19.79
C VAL A 12 3.29 -6.69 -20.72
N ALA A 13 3.41 -7.92 -20.22
CA ALA A 13 3.84 -9.07 -21.01
C ALA A 13 2.89 -9.36 -22.17
N ASN A 14 1.57 -9.28 -21.94
CA ASN A 14 0.57 -9.45 -23.00
C ASN A 14 0.65 -8.35 -24.07
N PHE A 15 0.87 -7.11 -23.66
CA PHE A 15 1.00 -5.98 -24.59
C PHE A 15 2.24 -6.12 -25.51
N PHE A 16 3.30 -6.76 -25.02
CA PHE A 16 4.53 -7.01 -25.80
C PHE A 16 4.62 -8.43 -26.38
N LYS A 17 3.52 -9.20 -26.41
CA LYS A 17 3.52 -10.60 -26.84
C LYS A 17 4.16 -10.83 -28.22
N GLU A 18 3.94 -9.91 -29.16
CA GLU A 18 4.51 -9.97 -30.52
C GLU A 18 5.95 -9.42 -30.60
N ASN A 19 6.40 -8.66 -29.60
CA ASN A 19 7.68 -7.95 -29.59
C ASN A 19 8.51 -8.22 -28.30
N PRO A 20 8.80 -9.50 -27.95
CA PRO A 20 9.47 -9.84 -26.69
C PRO A 20 10.88 -9.23 -26.57
N LYS A 21 11.59 -9.07 -27.69
CA LYS A 21 12.93 -8.43 -27.71
C LYS A 21 12.90 -6.98 -27.23
N GLN A 22 11.79 -6.26 -27.42
CA GLN A 22 11.65 -4.89 -26.93
C GLN A 22 11.37 -4.86 -25.43
N LEU A 23 10.72 -5.89 -24.90
CA LEU A 23 10.47 -6.06 -23.47
C LEU A 23 11.80 -6.24 -22.72
N GLU A 24 12.64 -7.18 -23.16
CA GLU A 24 13.98 -7.41 -22.58
C GLU A 24 14.88 -6.16 -22.63
N ARG A 25 14.88 -5.46 -23.77
CA ARG A 25 15.63 -4.19 -23.89
C ARG A 25 15.06 -3.10 -22.99
N GLY A 26 13.76 -3.11 -22.76
CA GLY A 26 13.08 -2.20 -21.85
C GLY A 26 13.48 -2.45 -20.39
N GLU A 27 13.60 -3.71 -19.99
CA GLU A 27 14.10 -4.10 -18.67
C GLU A 27 15.54 -3.63 -18.44
N ASN A 28 16.41 -3.80 -19.44
CA ASN A 28 17.78 -3.29 -19.40
C ASN A 28 17.81 -1.76 -19.26
N ALA A 29 16.93 -1.05 -19.96
CA ALA A 29 16.85 0.41 -19.85
C ALA A 29 16.29 0.88 -18.49
N TYR A 30 15.36 0.12 -17.91
CA TYR A 30 14.85 0.36 -16.56
C TYR A 30 15.95 0.16 -15.50
N THR A 31 16.64 -0.98 -15.53
CA THR A 31 17.73 -1.30 -14.59
C THR A 31 18.91 -0.33 -14.70
N SER A 32 19.17 0.19 -15.90
CA SER A 32 20.19 1.22 -16.14
C SER A 32 19.78 2.64 -15.69
N GLY A 33 18.56 2.84 -15.16
CA GLY A 33 18.11 4.16 -14.68
C GLY A 33 17.86 5.19 -15.79
N HIS A 34 17.44 4.74 -16.98
CA HIS A 34 17.17 5.63 -18.11
C HIS A 34 15.81 6.34 -18.01
N VAL A 35 14.90 5.90 -17.13
CA VAL A 35 13.64 6.61 -16.86
C VAL A 35 13.93 7.82 -15.97
N LYS A 36 13.63 9.03 -16.45
CA LYS A 36 13.94 10.29 -15.73
C LYS A 36 12.74 10.87 -15.00
N SER A 37 11.56 10.76 -15.61
CA SER A 37 10.32 11.19 -14.96
C SER A 37 9.16 10.28 -15.36
N MET A 38 8.21 10.17 -14.45
CA MET A 38 6.96 9.43 -14.64
C MET A 38 5.86 10.17 -13.89
N GLN A 39 4.72 10.35 -14.54
CA GLN A 39 3.50 10.92 -13.99
C GLN A 39 2.33 10.03 -14.41
N LEU A 40 1.55 9.56 -13.44
CA LEU A 40 0.36 8.78 -13.67
C LEU A 40 -0.86 9.59 -13.23
N ARG A 41 -1.73 9.95 -14.18
CA ARG A 41 -3.00 10.62 -13.92
C ARG A 41 -4.11 9.59 -13.89
N LYS A 42 -4.64 9.31 -12.70
CA LYS A 42 -5.69 8.29 -12.48
C LYS A 42 -7.10 8.90 -12.54
N GLU A 43 -7.21 10.23 -12.54
CA GLU A 43 -8.47 10.98 -12.48
C GLU A 43 -9.25 10.89 -13.80
N VAL A 44 -8.53 10.73 -14.91
CA VAL A 44 -9.10 10.57 -16.24
C VAL A 44 -9.21 9.07 -16.54
N GLN A 45 -10.36 8.61 -17.02
CA GLN A 45 -10.51 7.24 -17.53
C GLN A 45 -10.58 7.28 -19.06
N PRO A 46 -9.69 6.57 -19.79
CA PRO A 46 -8.60 5.72 -19.28
C PRO A 46 -7.45 6.51 -18.64
N ALA A 47 -6.77 5.90 -17.66
CA ALA A 47 -5.67 6.52 -16.93
C ALA A 47 -4.51 6.84 -17.87
N SER A 48 -3.95 8.06 -17.74
CA SER A 48 -2.86 8.53 -18.60
C SER A 48 -1.54 8.46 -17.86
N LEU A 49 -0.63 7.62 -18.34
CA LEU A 49 0.75 7.53 -17.90
C LEU A 49 1.63 8.31 -18.87
N LYS A 50 2.33 9.33 -18.38
CA LYS A 50 3.30 10.11 -19.15
C LYS A 50 4.67 10.02 -18.50
N GLY A 51 5.71 9.82 -19.29
CA GLY A 51 7.06 9.75 -18.76
C GLY A 51 8.11 10.17 -19.77
N THR A 52 9.31 10.43 -19.26
CA THR A 52 10.49 10.72 -20.09
C THR A 52 11.55 9.65 -19.90
N VAL A 53 12.05 9.13 -21.01
CA VAL A 53 13.03 8.03 -21.03
C VAL A 53 14.21 8.45 -21.90
N LEU A 54 15.41 8.27 -21.36
CA LEU A 54 16.67 8.53 -22.06
C LEU A 54 16.93 7.43 -23.10
N ALA A 55 17.41 7.82 -24.28
CA ALA A 55 17.87 6.87 -25.28
C ALA A 55 19.16 6.19 -24.81
N SER A 56 19.29 4.87 -25.02
CA SER A 56 20.40 4.07 -24.49
C SER A 56 21.80 4.67 -24.75
N MET A 57 22.08 5.14 -25.97
CA MET A 57 23.42 5.60 -26.37
C MET A 57 23.53 7.11 -26.54
N LYS A 58 22.41 7.84 -26.48
CA LYS A 58 22.36 9.27 -26.77
C LYS A 58 21.74 9.99 -25.59
N LYS A 59 22.22 11.20 -25.27
CA LYS A 59 21.61 12.08 -24.27
C LYS A 59 20.23 12.63 -24.70
N THR A 60 19.64 12.09 -25.77
CA THR A 60 18.31 12.44 -26.24
C THR A 60 17.25 11.81 -25.34
N ILE A 61 16.27 12.62 -24.96
CA ILE A 61 15.16 12.21 -24.11
C ILE A 61 13.92 12.06 -24.99
N TYR A 62 13.23 10.93 -24.87
CA TYR A 62 11.97 10.68 -25.53
C TYR A 62 10.83 10.73 -24.53
N THR A 63 9.75 11.38 -24.93
CA THR A 63 8.47 11.34 -24.23
C THR A 63 7.70 10.09 -24.62
N VAL A 64 7.11 9.45 -23.62
CA VAL A 64 6.29 8.26 -23.74
C VAL A 64 4.95 8.56 -23.09
N GLU A 65 3.86 8.26 -23.79
CA GLU A 65 2.50 8.36 -23.28
C GLU A 65 1.80 7.01 -23.43
N VAL A 66 1.15 6.56 -22.36
CA VAL A 66 0.44 5.28 -22.33
C VAL A 66 -0.95 5.48 -21.73
N SER A 67 -1.96 4.94 -22.39
CA SER A 67 -3.33 4.90 -21.91
C SER A 67 -3.62 3.53 -21.30
N ILE A 68 -4.00 3.51 -20.03
CA ILE A 68 -4.19 2.30 -19.23
C ILE A 68 -5.62 2.24 -18.73
N ASP A 69 -6.29 1.11 -18.94
CA ASP A 69 -7.53 0.79 -18.24
C ASP A 69 -7.20 0.12 -16.90
N LEU A 70 -7.43 0.85 -15.81
CA LEU A 70 -7.15 0.35 -14.46
C LEU A 70 -8.14 -0.74 -14.00
N LYS A 71 -9.35 -0.79 -14.57
CA LYS A 71 -10.37 -1.78 -14.20
C LYS A 71 -10.04 -3.15 -14.80
N GLU A 72 -9.83 -3.17 -16.11
CA GLU A 72 -9.49 -4.39 -16.86
C GLU A 72 -8.00 -4.73 -16.77
N GLN A 73 -7.19 -3.87 -16.14
CA GLN A 73 -5.74 -4.03 -16.06
C GLN A 73 -5.11 -4.22 -17.46
N ALA A 74 -5.56 -3.41 -18.42
CA ALA A 74 -5.18 -3.53 -19.83
C ALA A 74 -4.52 -2.24 -20.33
N ILE A 75 -3.47 -2.40 -21.15
CA ILE A 75 -2.84 -1.28 -21.84
C ILE A 75 -3.59 -1.08 -23.15
N LEU A 76 -4.25 0.06 -23.31
CA LEU A 76 -5.09 0.35 -24.48
C LEU A 76 -4.25 0.86 -25.65
N SER A 77 -3.36 1.81 -25.39
CA SER A 77 -2.47 2.38 -26.39
C SER A 77 -1.20 2.92 -25.76
N ALA A 78 -0.13 2.93 -26.54
CA ALA A 78 1.15 3.50 -26.14
C ALA A 78 1.78 4.23 -27.32
N THR A 79 2.28 5.43 -27.08
CA THR A 79 2.99 6.24 -28.07
C THR A 79 4.31 6.69 -27.50
N CYS A 80 5.31 6.80 -28.36
CA CYS A 80 6.62 7.32 -28.00
C CYS A 80 7.12 8.23 -29.12
N THR A 81 7.83 9.30 -28.76
CA THR A 81 8.40 10.26 -29.73
C THR A 81 9.69 9.78 -30.40
N CYS A 82 10.15 8.56 -30.10
CA CYS A 82 11.28 7.98 -30.81
C CYS A 82 10.90 7.58 -32.26
N PRO A 83 11.86 7.47 -33.19
CA PRO A 83 11.57 7.12 -34.59
C PRO A 83 10.82 5.79 -34.78
N ARG A 84 10.96 4.87 -33.81
CA ARG A 84 10.28 3.57 -33.78
C ARG A 84 8.95 3.60 -33.03
N GLY A 85 8.61 4.72 -32.39
CA GLY A 85 7.62 4.82 -31.32
C GLY A 85 6.16 4.59 -31.71
N GLN A 86 5.88 4.42 -33.01
CA GLN A 86 4.59 3.96 -33.52
C GLN A 86 4.44 2.42 -33.49
N ALA A 87 5.53 1.65 -33.39
CA ALA A 87 5.55 0.20 -33.55
C ALA A 87 6.08 -0.56 -32.31
N LEU A 88 5.77 -0.06 -31.10
CA LEU A 88 6.28 -0.55 -29.81
C LEU A 88 7.81 -0.52 -29.68
N CYS A 89 8.31 0.27 -28.74
CA CYS A 89 9.73 0.44 -28.51
C CYS A 89 10.12 0.10 -27.06
N HIS A 90 11.40 -0.21 -26.85
CA HIS A 90 11.94 -0.47 -25.52
C HIS A 90 11.77 0.70 -24.52
N HIS A 91 11.59 1.96 -24.99
CA HIS A 91 11.29 3.08 -24.09
C HIS A 91 9.91 2.93 -23.43
N ILE A 92 8.91 2.46 -24.18
CA ILE A 92 7.58 2.16 -23.65
C ILE A 92 7.69 1.05 -22.60
N ALA A 93 8.39 -0.04 -22.93
CA ALA A 93 8.62 -1.13 -21.99
C ALA A 93 9.33 -0.65 -20.71
N ALA A 94 10.39 0.15 -20.83
CA ALA A 94 11.13 0.69 -19.69
C ALA A 94 10.24 1.53 -18.76
N LEU A 95 9.36 2.37 -19.32
CA LEU A 95 8.41 3.15 -18.53
C LEU A 95 7.40 2.24 -17.80
N LEU A 96 6.90 1.20 -18.47
CA LEU A 96 5.94 0.25 -17.87
C LEU A 96 6.58 -0.58 -16.74
N TYR A 97 7.83 -1.00 -16.90
CA TYR A 97 8.61 -1.62 -15.82
C TYR A 97 8.76 -0.66 -14.63
N TYR A 98 9.12 0.59 -14.90
CA TYR A 98 9.24 1.60 -13.85
C TYR A 98 7.91 1.79 -13.12
N THR A 99 6.79 1.87 -13.83
CA THR A 99 5.45 1.96 -13.23
C THR A 99 5.09 0.72 -12.42
N HIS A 100 5.36 -0.48 -12.92
CA HIS A 100 5.09 -1.72 -12.20
C HIS A 100 5.79 -1.71 -10.83
N TYR A 101 7.08 -1.37 -10.78
CA TYR A 101 7.85 -1.45 -9.53
C TYR A 101 7.70 -0.24 -8.61
N ASN A 102 7.49 0.96 -9.15
CA ASN A 102 7.52 2.21 -8.37
C ASN A 102 6.14 2.82 -8.13
N VAL A 103 5.05 2.26 -8.69
CA VAL A 103 3.69 2.72 -8.41
C VAL A 103 2.92 1.62 -7.70
N SER A 104 2.82 1.79 -6.39
CA SER A 104 2.02 0.92 -5.54
C SER A 104 0.57 1.41 -5.45
N SER A 105 -0.34 0.52 -5.07
CA SER A 105 -1.72 0.89 -4.72
C SER A 105 -1.79 1.87 -3.54
N THR A 106 -0.73 2.01 -2.75
CA THR A 106 -0.65 2.92 -1.60
C THR A 106 -0.16 4.34 -1.95
N ASP A 107 0.44 4.55 -3.12
CA ASP A 107 0.74 5.89 -3.67
C ASP A 107 -0.51 6.57 -4.27
N VAL A 108 -1.67 5.95 -4.09
CA VAL A 108 -2.99 6.55 -4.33
C VAL A 108 -3.29 7.40 -3.11
N GLU A 109 -3.64 8.68 -3.30
CA GLU A 109 -4.29 9.45 -2.24
C GLU A 109 -5.46 8.63 -1.71
N GLN A 110 -5.28 8.09 -0.51
CA GLN A 110 -6.33 7.38 0.20
C GLN A 110 -7.40 8.42 0.52
N LYS A 111 -8.37 8.58 -0.39
CA LYS A 111 -9.66 9.15 -0.03
C LYS A 111 -10.28 8.12 0.91
N TRP A 112 -10.01 8.25 2.19
CA TRP A 112 -10.95 7.77 3.18
C TRP A 112 -12.25 8.43 2.77
N THR A 113 -13.15 7.63 2.20
CA THR A 113 -14.53 8.06 2.01
C THR A 113 -15.04 8.29 3.41
N ILE A 114 -14.83 9.49 3.96
CA ILE A 114 -15.77 10.07 4.89
C ILE A 114 -17.05 9.99 4.07
N LYS A 115 -17.88 8.97 4.37
CA LYS A 115 -19.22 8.90 3.80
C LYS A 115 -19.74 10.30 4.01
N ALA A 116 -20.07 11.00 2.92
CA ALA A 116 -20.78 12.26 3.04
C ALA A 116 -22.03 11.89 3.82
N GLY A 117 -22.00 12.15 5.13
CA GLY A 117 -23.15 11.99 5.98
C GLY A 117 -24.24 12.75 5.26
N SER A 118 -25.32 12.05 4.94
CA SER A 118 -26.56 12.66 4.51
C SER A 118 -26.72 13.95 5.31
N SER A 119 -26.82 15.07 4.61
CA SER A 119 -26.90 16.41 5.16
C SER A 119 -28.03 16.51 6.17
N SER A 120 -27.75 16.21 7.44
CA SER A 120 -28.56 16.49 8.64
C SER A 120 -28.10 15.71 9.89
N GLU A 121 -26.86 15.20 9.99
CA GLU A 121 -26.36 14.75 11.29
C GLU A 121 -25.81 15.95 12.05
N ILE A 122 -26.61 16.45 13.00
CA ILE A 122 -26.18 17.37 14.05
C ILE A 122 -24.89 16.79 14.63
N VAL A 123 -23.78 17.49 14.42
CA VAL A 123 -22.48 17.15 15.03
C VAL A 123 -22.66 17.33 16.52
N LYS A 124 -23.01 16.25 17.22
CA LYS A 124 -23.11 16.28 18.67
C LYS A 124 -21.71 16.37 19.26
N VAL A 125 -21.49 17.37 20.09
CA VAL A 125 -20.21 17.52 20.81
C VAL A 125 -20.08 16.32 21.77
N ILE A 126 -18.84 15.88 22.07
CA ILE A 126 -18.57 14.78 23.01
C ILE A 126 -19.33 15.00 24.33
N GLU A 127 -19.46 16.25 24.76
CA GLU A 127 -20.21 16.66 25.95
C GLU A 127 -21.73 16.39 25.85
N GLU A 128 -22.34 16.45 24.66
CA GLU A 128 -23.74 16.11 24.42
C GLU A 128 -23.98 14.60 24.34
N LEU A 129 -22.99 13.85 23.82
CA LEU A 129 -23.08 12.39 23.71
C LEU A 129 -22.87 11.69 25.03
N TYR A 130 -21.92 12.18 25.82
CA TYR A 130 -21.56 11.55 27.09
C TYR A 130 -22.19 12.23 28.30
N GLY A 131 -22.76 13.43 28.13
CA GLY A 131 -23.22 14.26 29.24
C GLY A 131 -22.06 14.57 30.18
N CYS A 132 -21.85 15.84 30.53
CA CYS A 132 -21.16 16.11 31.80
C CYS A 132 -22.11 15.79 32.98
N GLY A 133 -22.71 14.59 32.97
CA GLY A 133 -23.68 14.15 33.95
C GLY A 133 -22.93 13.58 35.13
N GLU A 134 -22.56 14.46 36.07
CA GLU A 134 -22.20 14.27 37.49
C GLU A 134 -21.18 13.17 37.91
N ASN A 135 -20.96 12.15 37.10
CA ASN A 135 -20.01 11.08 37.28
C ASN A 135 -18.71 11.51 36.64
N LYS A 136 -17.95 12.35 37.35
CA LYS A 136 -16.52 12.53 37.08
C LYS A 136 -15.92 11.14 36.90
N PHE A 137 -15.40 10.85 35.70
CA PHE A 137 -14.58 9.67 35.47
C PHE A 137 -13.38 9.76 36.42
N MET A 138 -13.52 9.18 37.61
CA MET A 138 -12.46 9.11 38.59
C MET A 138 -11.71 7.83 38.28
N ALA A 139 -10.49 7.97 37.73
CA ALA A 139 -9.58 6.84 37.64
C ALA A 139 -9.50 6.20 39.03
N MET A 140 -9.78 4.90 39.13
CA MET A 140 -9.71 4.21 40.42
C MET A 140 -8.31 4.41 40.98
N SER A 141 -8.21 5.24 42.00
CA SER A 141 -6.95 5.58 42.66
C SER A 141 -6.83 4.62 43.83
N GLY A 142 -6.22 3.46 43.58
CA GLY A 142 -5.96 2.45 44.60
C GLY A 142 -5.31 1.21 44.00
N ASP A 143 -4.45 0.58 44.78
CA ASP A 143 -3.86 -0.70 44.42
C ASP A 143 -4.97 -1.75 44.29
N ILE A 144 -5.05 -2.39 43.12
CA ILE A 144 -6.03 -3.44 42.85
C ILE A 144 -5.62 -4.68 43.66
N SER A 145 -6.55 -5.19 44.49
CA SER A 145 -6.35 -6.44 45.22
C SER A 145 -6.31 -7.65 44.28
N THR A 146 -5.55 -8.67 44.66
CA THR A 146 -5.37 -9.90 43.87
C THR A 146 -6.70 -10.63 43.61
N GLU A 147 -7.63 -10.57 44.56
CA GLU A 147 -8.97 -11.16 44.44
C GLU A 147 -9.79 -10.55 43.29
N LYS A 148 -9.72 -9.22 43.13
CA LYS A 148 -10.41 -8.52 42.03
C LYS A 148 -9.83 -8.87 40.66
N ILE A 149 -8.52 -9.15 40.60
CA ILE A 149 -7.85 -9.57 39.36
C ILE A 149 -8.33 -10.98 38.97
N GLU A 150 -8.49 -11.88 39.94
CA GLU A 150 -8.98 -13.24 39.71
C GLU A 150 -10.44 -13.24 39.25
N GLU A 151 -11.29 -12.41 39.88
CA GLU A 151 -12.68 -12.23 39.45
C GLU A 151 -12.78 -11.68 38.02
N PHE A 152 -11.96 -10.68 37.68
CA PHE A 152 -11.87 -10.14 36.33
C PHE A 152 -11.44 -11.21 35.30
N LYS A 153 -10.41 -12.00 35.61
CA LYS A 153 -9.94 -13.09 34.74
C LYS A 153 -11.03 -14.14 34.52
N LYS A 154 -11.81 -14.48 35.56
CA LYS A 154 -12.95 -15.41 35.45
C LYS A 154 -14.03 -14.88 34.51
N ASN A 155 -14.38 -13.60 34.64
CA ASN A 155 -15.37 -12.95 33.78
C ASN A 155 -14.88 -12.85 32.33
N LEU A 156 -13.60 -12.51 32.13
CA LEU A 156 -13.00 -12.44 30.79
C LEU A 156 -12.99 -13.80 30.09
N GLY A 157 -12.72 -14.88 30.82
CA GLY A 157 -12.71 -16.25 30.29
C GLY A 157 -14.08 -16.81 29.93
N GLN A 158 -15.17 -16.24 30.47
CA GLN A 158 -16.54 -16.61 30.11
C GLN A 158 -17.01 -15.93 28.81
N THR A 159 -16.39 -14.82 28.43
CA THR A 159 -16.74 -14.09 27.22
C THR A 159 -15.99 -14.67 26.00
N ASN A 160 -16.64 -14.76 24.84
CA ASN A 160 -16.05 -15.21 23.57
C ASN A 160 -15.05 -14.19 22.95
N VAL A 161 -14.34 -13.41 23.79
CA VAL A 161 -13.46 -12.34 23.35
C VAL A 161 -12.06 -12.92 23.09
N VAL A 162 -11.81 -13.24 21.82
CA VAL A 162 -10.54 -13.81 21.36
C VAL A 162 -9.34 -12.85 21.49
N GLY A 163 -9.58 -11.53 21.54
CA GLY A 163 -8.54 -10.50 21.52
C GLY A 163 -7.73 -10.34 22.82
N PHE A 164 -8.23 -10.86 23.95
CA PHE A 164 -7.61 -10.66 25.27
C PHE A 164 -7.26 -11.96 26.00
N SER A 165 -7.34 -13.09 25.31
CA SER A 165 -7.03 -14.42 25.85
C SER A 165 -5.61 -14.56 26.43
N TRP A 166 -4.66 -13.74 25.98
CA TRP A 166 -3.29 -13.72 26.50
C TRP A 166 -3.18 -13.25 27.96
N LEU A 167 -4.13 -12.45 28.47
CA LEU A 167 -4.18 -12.01 29.88
C LEU A 167 -4.50 -13.15 30.86
N LEU A 168 -5.03 -14.27 30.35
CA LEU A 168 -5.35 -15.47 31.12
C LEU A 168 -4.16 -16.44 31.24
N LYS A 169 -3.06 -16.19 30.52
CA LYS A 169 -1.88 -17.04 30.61
C LYS A 169 -1.17 -16.85 31.97
N SER A 170 -0.62 -17.94 32.49
CA SER A 170 0.25 -17.92 33.66
C SER A 170 1.49 -17.07 33.38
N ASN A 171 1.91 -16.27 34.36
CA ASN A 171 3.12 -15.48 34.23
C ASN A 171 4.33 -16.43 34.05
N PRO A 172 5.27 -16.14 33.14
CA PRO A 172 6.44 -17.00 32.96
C PRO A 172 7.25 -17.07 34.26
N GLU A 173 7.70 -18.28 34.61
CA GLU A 173 8.57 -18.49 35.76
C GLU A 173 9.86 -17.69 35.58
N LYS A 174 10.30 -17.02 36.65
CA LYS A 174 11.57 -16.28 36.62
C LYS A 174 12.69 -17.28 36.30
N PRO A 175 13.56 -17.00 35.31
CA PRO A 175 14.63 -17.91 34.95
C PRO A 175 15.54 -18.12 36.17
N VAL A 176 15.76 -19.39 36.51
CA VAL A 176 16.69 -19.79 37.58
C VAL A 176 18.09 -19.35 37.17
N PRO A 177 18.85 -18.63 38.04
CA PRO A 177 20.22 -18.24 37.71
C PRO A 177 21.07 -19.48 37.44
N ARG A 178 21.60 -19.61 36.22
CA ARG A 178 22.55 -20.66 35.87
C ARG A 178 23.90 -20.32 36.52
N PHE A 179 24.23 -20.99 37.61
CA PHE A 179 25.60 -20.99 38.13
C PHE A 179 26.49 -21.71 37.11
N PHE A 180 27.32 -20.95 36.39
CA PHE A 180 28.38 -21.50 35.55
C PHE A 180 29.46 -22.07 36.46
N ASN A 181 29.51 -23.40 36.61
CA ASN A 181 30.69 -24.06 37.16
C ASN A 181 31.84 -23.89 36.16
N LYS A 182 32.81 -23.03 36.52
CA LYS A 182 34.13 -23.01 35.89
C LYS A 182 34.90 -24.21 36.42
N TYR A 183 35.18 -25.16 35.54
CA TYR A 183 36.31 -26.07 35.64
C TYR A 183 37.18 -25.86 34.40
#